data_AF-A0A3N7HJG2-F1
#
_entry.id   AF-A0A3N7HJG2-F1
#
_cell.length_a   1.000
_cell.length_b   1.000
_cell.length_c   1.000
_cell.angle_alpha   90.00
_cell.angle_beta   90.00
_cell.angle_gamma   90.00
#
_symmetry.space_group_name_H-M   'P 1'
#
loop_
_entity.id
_entity.type
_entity.pdbx_description
1 polymer ?
#
loop_
_entity_poly.entity_id
_entity_poly.type
_entity_poly.pdbx_seq_one_letter_code
_entity_poly.pdbx_strand_id
1 'polypeptide(L)'
;MVMASFMALRQGIPVEGVDPLTVELVYAAEQPAEAVRTRVAAALPDAELSVEPVFDAEADRYFFVDFPRIDPHGQEREIFAFARELRAAVGAAEANPVLPDSLYGSAHLGAEQESLAGLCATRPDSSRPWGWHHPLIDTIGAWQTTRGQGATVAVIDTGYSSHNELADVLDLRAERNFVEGGTDARDRFSTGPLMQPGHGTLVMSVIASRGSADAAGETQKPGGITGTAPEARIMPLRTIRSVVDFSQRQIAAAIDHAVAQGADVIAMALGGPTRVASTEAALRRAVAQGVVIVCAAGNCWPLVVFPAAYAPLGICTAVAALQPDLRPWAKTGRGPQVTFSAFGEHVWGAAKNRADDSDAGIRASQGTTLATSISAGVAALWVARHGGRAKLQQAARQRGTTVQAMWVHCATQGMTPPPVWSGSQRLGAGVINAARALGAALPAATEAPPAPPPDAAPTLDILQMHLAGIDEGILGEVDPAMADLAPELIWLSYRAAARQRALESLAEAVAGTEAPGVPAAMPPAVAGADQPTEALARVLRDAPALRAAVGL
;
A
#
# COMPACT_ATOMS: atom_id res chain seq x y z
N MET A 1 -1.11 -34.21 -10.82
CA MET A 1 -1.06 -32.98 -11.64
C MET A 1 -0.21 -31.94 -10.90
N VAL A 2 -0.60 -31.52 -9.68
CA VAL A 2 0.14 -30.50 -8.90
C VAL A 2 1.66 -30.74 -8.78
N MET A 3 2.10 -31.98 -8.56
CA MET A 3 3.52 -32.32 -8.51
C MET A 3 4.25 -32.08 -9.85
N ALA A 4 3.59 -32.35 -10.98
CA ALA A 4 4.19 -32.10 -12.29
C ALA A 4 4.35 -30.59 -12.54
N SER A 5 3.35 -29.79 -12.15
CA SER A 5 3.41 -28.32 -12.24
C SER A 5 4.44 -27.73 -11.28
N PHE A 6 4.58 -28.28 -10.07
CA PHE A 6 5.68 -27.93 -9.15
C PHE A 6 7.05 -28.21 -9.75
N MET A 7 7.25 -29.40 -10.36
CA MET A 7 8.52 -29.76 -11.00
C MET A 7 8.81 -28.95 -12.26
N ALA A 8 7.80 -28.33 -12.87
CA ALA A 8 7.97 -27.42 -14.00
C ALA A 8 8.47 -26.03 -13.58
N LEU A 9 8.28 -25.63 -12.32
CA LEU A 9 8.85 -24.41 -11.77
C LEU A 9 10.36 -24.56 -11.62
N ARG A 10 11.11 -23.56 -12.09
CA ARG A 10 12.58 -23.58 -11.98
C ARG A 10 12.98 -23.48 -10.51
N GLN A 11 13.80 -24.43 -10.08
CA GLN A 11 14.33 -24.47 -8.72
C GLN A 11 15.71 -23.80 -8.62
N GLY A 12 15.92 -23.01 -7.56
CA GLY A 12 17.15 -22.29 -7.21
C GLY A 12 16.94 -21.52 -5.90
N ILE A 13 18.01 -21.30 -5.13
CA ILE A 13 17.92 -20.39 -3.98
C ILE A 13 17.77 -18.97 -4.56
N PRO A 14 16.72 -18.21 -4.19
CA PRO A 14 16.60 -16.82 -4.59
C PRO A 14 17.88 -16.04 -4.27
N VAL A 15 18.22 -15.08 -5.13
CA VAL A 15 19.37 -14.19 -4.88
C VAL A 15 19.17 -13.48 -3.54
N GLU A 16 20.25 -13.25 -2.80
CA GLU A 16 20.21 -12.51 -1.55
C GLU A 16 19.46 -11.18 -1.73
N GLY A 17 18.38 -10.97 -0.96
CA GLY A 17 17.51 -9.80 -1.10
C GLY A 17 16.17 -10.07 -1.79
N VAL A 18 15.97 -11.22 -2.43
CA VAL A 18 14.74 -11.61 -3.13
C VAL A 18 13.94 -12.61 -2.29
N ASP A 19 12.63 -12.40 -2.18
CA ASP A 19 11.75 -13.35 -1.49
C ASP A 19 11.49 -14.60 -2.33
N PRO A 20 11.47 -15.80 -1.72
CA PRO A 20 11.06 -17.01 -2.42
C PRO A 20 9.59 -16.96 -2.81
N LEU A 21 9.18 -17.86 -3.72
CA LEU A 21 7.77 -18.05 -4.02
C LEU A 21 6.97 -18.33 -2.74
N THR A 22 5.95 -17.53 -2.51
CA THR A 22 4.96 -17.72 -1.45
C THR A 22 3.57 -17.85 -2.07
N VAL A 23 2.76 -18.79 -1.60
CA VAL A 23 1.35 -18.91 -1.96
C VAL A 23 0.50 -18.79 -0.70
N GLU A 24 -0.44 -17.86 -0.69
CA GLU A 24 -1.45 -17.73 0.36
C GLU A 24 -2.60 -18.70 0.09
N LEU A 25 -2.82 -19.66 0.98
CA LEU A 25 -4.00 -20.52 0.99
C LEU A 25 -5.08 -19.89 1.87
N VAL A 26 -6.30 -19.82 1.35
CA VAL A 26 -7.49 -19.35 2.09
C VAL A 26 -8.50 -20.49 2.21
N TYR A 27 -8.90 -20.81 3.43
CA TYR A 27 -9.93 -21.81 3.71
C TYR A 27 -11.27 -21.16 4.09
N ALA A 28 -12.36 -21.84 3.73
CA ALA A 28 -13.72 -21.39 4.03
C ALA A 28 -14.03 -21.34 5.54
N ALA A 29 -13.32 -22.14 6.34
CA ALA A 29 -13.40 -22.17 7.80
C ALA A 29 -12.02 -22.48 8.38
N GLU A 30 -11.82 -22.17 9.66
CA GLU A 30 -10.56 -22.44 10.37
C GLU A 30 -10.14 -23.90 10.23
N GLN A 31 -8.85 -24.12 10.02
CA GLN A 31 -8.22 -25.41 9.86
C GLN A 31 -7.11 -25.55 10.91
N PRO A 32 -6.96 -26.71 11.57
CA PRO A 32 -5.78 -26.98 12.38
C PRO A 32 -4.50 -26.88 11.53
N ALA A 33 -3.49 -26.17 12.01
CA ALA A 33 -2.26 -25.92 11.27
C ALA A 33 -1.56 -27.22 10.85
N GLU A 34 -1.53 -28.23 11.73
CA GLU A 34 -0.95 -29.54 11.45
C GLU A 34 -1.70 -30.30 10.34
N ALA A 35 -3.02 -30.14 10.27
CA ALA A 35 -3.83 -30.75 9.22
C ALA A 35 -3.58 -30.10 7.85
N VAL A 36 -3.28 -28.80 7.81
CA VAL A 36 -2.87 -28.12 6.57
C VAL A 36 -1.46 -28.55 6.16
N ARG A 37 -0.49 -28.57 7.10
CA ARG A 37 0.88 -29.07 6.85
C ARG A 37 0.85 -30.48 6.25
N THR A 38 0.07 -31.38 6.85
CA THR A 38 -0.07 -32.77 6.39
C THR A 38 -0.64 -32.84 4.96
N ARG A 39 -1.69 -32.06 4.65
CA ARG A 39 -2.28 -32.04 3.29
C ARG A 39 -1.32 -31.49 2.25
N VAL A 40 -0.61 -30.40 2.56
CA VAL A 40 0.39 -29.81 1.65
C VAL A 40 1.53 -30.79 1.39
N ALA A 41 2.08 -31.42 2.44
CA ALA A 41 3.14 -32.43 2.31
C ALA A 41 2.69 -33.66 1.51
N ALA A 42 1.44 -34.09 1.66
CA ALA A 42 0.88 -35.19 0.87
C ALA A 42 0.66 -34.81 -0.61
N ALA A 43 0.30 -33.56 -0.89
CA ALA A 43 0.14 -33.04 -2.25
C ALA A 43 1.50 -32.86 -2.97
N LEU A 44 2.54 -32.52 -2.20
CA LEU A 44 3.89 -32.24 -2.68
C LEU A 44 4.94 -33.04 -1.89
N PRO A 45 4.98 -34.39 -2.03
CA PRO A 45 5.98 -35.21 -1.36
C PRO A 45 7.40 -34.78 -1.76
N ASP A 46 8.32 -34.78 -0.79
CA ASP A 46 9.74 -34.44 -0.92
C ASP A 46 10.04 -32.99 -1.34
N ALA A 47 9.04 -32.11 -1.43
CA ALA A 47 9.26 -30.69 -1.67
C ALA A 47 9.82 -29.99 -0.42
N GLU A 48 10.88 -29.20 -0.58
CA GLU A 48 11.35 -28.28 0.44
C GLU A 48 10.38 -27.10 0.53
N LEU A 49 9.58 -27.04 1.59
CA LEU A 49 8.58 -26.01 1.83
C LEU A 49 8.32 -25.79 3.33
N SER A 50 7.74 -24.64 3.66
CA SER A 50 7.13 -24.37 4.97
C SER A 50 5.66 -24.01 4.78
N VAL A 51 4.85 -24.27 5.81
CA VAL A 51 3.45 -23.85 5.88
C VAL A 51 3.27 -23.11 7.20
N GLU A 52 2.81 -21.88 7.18
CA GLU A 52 2.66 -21.08 8.38
C GLU A 52 1.25 -20.48 8.45
N PRO A 53 0.51 -20.63 9.55
CA PRO A 53 -0.68 -19.84 9.75
C PRO A 53 -0.32 -18.36 9.90
N VAL A 54 -1.25 -17.47 9.53
CA VAL A 54 -0.98 -16.02 9.49
C VAL A 54 -1.23 -15.33 10.82
N PHE A 55 -2.26 -15.76 11.55
CA PHE A 55 -2.77 -15.10 12.76
C PHE A 55 -2.69 -15.99 14.00
N ASP A 56 -3.05 -17.26 13.90
CA ASP A 56 -3.11 -18.19 15.05
C ASP A 56 -2.29 -19.45 14.77
N ALA A 57 -1.35 -19.74 15.67
CA ALA A 57 -0.39 -20.83 15.52
C ALA A 57 -1.03 -22.24 15.49
N GLU A 58 -2.20 -22.41 16.09
CA GLU A 58 -2.87 -23.70 16.26
C GLU A 58 -3.90 -23.95 15.15
N ALA A 59 -4.72 -22.95 14.82
CA ALA A 59 -5.75 -23.07 13.77
C ALA A 59 -6.06 -21.73 13.11
N ASP A 60 -6.08 -21.71 11.78
CA ASP A 60 -6.30 -20.48 11.00
C ASP A 60 -7.12 -20.76 9.74
N ARG A 61 -7.66 -19.71 9.12
CA ARG A 61 -8.21 -19.73 7.77
C ARG A 61 -7.16 -19.40 6.72
N TYR A 62 -6.12 -18.67 7.10
CA TYR A 62 -5.10 -18.15 6.20
C TYR A 62 -3.77 -18.83 6.48
N PHE A 63 -3.11 -19.33 5.44
CA PHE A 63 -1.79 -19.95 5.56
C PHE A 63 -0.88 -19.48 4.43
N PHE A 64 0.36 -19.14 4.75
CA PHE A 64 1.40 -19.00 3.75
C PHE A 64 2.11 -20.32 3.54
N VAL A 65 2.32 -20.69 2.28
CA VAL A 65 3.17 -21.81 1.88
C VAL A 65 4.38 -21.25 1.16
N ASP A 66 5.56 -21.44 1.73
CA ASP A 66 6.80 -20.94 1.14
C ASP A 66 7.56 -22.03 0.44
N PHE A 67 8.12 -21.68 -0.72
CA PHE A 67 8.95 -22.57 -1.52
C PHE A 67 10.35 -21.94 -1.60
N PRO A 68 11.23 -22.15 -0.60
CA PRO A 68 12.54 -21.49 -0.49
C PRO A 68 13.49 -21.78 -1.66
N ARG A 69 13.17 -22.80 -2.47
CA ARG A 69 13.93 -23.20 -3.65
C ARG A 69 13.29 -22.71 -4.95
N ILE A 70 12.30 -21.83 -4.95
CA ILE A 70 11.68 -21.34 -6.18
C ILE A 70 11.84 -19.82 -6.25
N ASP A 71 12.49 -19.37 -7.31
CA ASP A 71 12.54 -17.97 -7.72
C ASP A 71 11.26 -17.63 -8.50
N PRO A 72 10.39 -16.75 -7.97
CA PRO A 72 9.12 -16.46 -8.61
C PRO A 72 9.22 -15.58 -9.87
N HIS A 73 10.37 -14.95 -10.13
CA HIS A 73 10.48 -13.93 -11.18
C HIS A 73 10.43 -14.52 -12.59
N GLY A 74 9.57 -13.97 -13.45
CA GLY A 74 9.45 -14.39 -14.86
C GLY A 74 8.81 -15.76 -15.05
N GLN A 75 8.18 -16.31 -14.01
CA GLN A 75 7.46 -17.59 -14.04
C GLN A 75 6.00 -17.41 -13.55
N GLU A 76 5.48 -16.18 -13.56
CA GLU A 76 4.23 -15.82 -12.90
C GLU A 76 3.04 -16.59 -13.50
N ARG A 77 3.05 -16.81 -14.82
CA ARG A 77 2.05 -17.63 -15.52
C ARG A 77 2.03 -19.06 -14.97
N GLU A 78 3.18 -19.71 -14.88
CA GLU A 78 3.32 -21.06 -14.35
C GLU A 78 2.94 -21.10 -12.86
N ILE A 79 3.25 -20.05 -12.10
CA ILE A 79 2.87 -19.93 -10.69
C ILE A 79 1.36 -19.83 -10.51
N PHE A 80 0.63 -19.06 -11.33
CA PHE A 80 -0.84 -19.03 -11.27
C PHE A 80 -1.46 -20.38 -11.60
N ALA A 81 -0.90 -21.11 -12.59
CA ALA A 81 -1.34 -22.46 -12.90
C ALA A 81 -1.08 -23.42 -11.72
N PHE A 82 0.13 -23.39 -11.16
CA PHE A 82 0.50 -24.17 -9.99
C PHE A 82 -0.38 -23.89 -8.78
N ALA A 83 -0.64 -22.62 -8.46
CA ALA A 83 -1.48 -22.23 -7.32
C ALA A 83 -2.90 -22.79 -7.43
N ARG A 84 -3.51 -22.77 -8.62
CA ARG A 84 -4.83 -23.40 -8.83
C ARG A 84 -4.82 -24.90 -8.62
N GLU A 85 -3.77 -25.59 -9.07
CA GLU A 85 -3.63 -27.02 -8.84
C GLU A 85 -3.38 -27.34 -7.36
N LEU A 86 -2.58 -26.52 -6.68
CA LEU A 86 -2.35 -26.62 -5.24
C LEU A 86 -3.66 -26.43 -4.46
N ARG A 87 -4.44 -25.39 -4.79
CA ARG A 87 -5.76 -25.12 -4.21
C ARG A 87 -6.65 -26.35 -4.22
N ALA A 88 -6.77 -26.99 -5.39
CA ALA A 88 -7.58 -28.19 -5.57
C ALA A 88 -7.02 -29.38 -4.79
N ALA A 89 -5.70 -29.56 -4.76
CA ALA A 89 -5.04 -30.67 -4.08
C ALA A 89 -5.18 -30.61 -2.55
N VAL A 90 -5.18 -29.40 -1.96
CA VAL A 90 -5.25 -29.24 -0.50
C VAL A 90 -6.66 -28.93 0.02
N GLY A 91 -7.64 -28.76 -0.88
CA GLY A 91 -9.02 -28.43 -0.52
C GLY A 91 -9.15 -27.02 0.06
N ALA A 92 -8.33 -26.08 -0.41
CA ALA A 92 -8.48 -24.66 -0.08
C ALA A 92 -9.62 -24.03 -0.91
N ALA A 93 -10.21 -22.95 -0.39
CA ALA A 93 -11.18 -22.14 -1.12
C ALA A 93 -10.46 -21.26 -2.16
N GLU A 94 -9.30 -20.70 -1.81
CA GLU A 94 -8.44 -19.93 -2.72
C GLU A 94 -6.96 -20.27 -2.50
N ALA A 95 -6.15 -20.05 -3.54
CA ALA A 95 -4.70 -20.10 -3.48
C ALA A 95 -4.14 -18.94 -4.31
N ASN A 96 -3.62 -17.94 -3.62
CA ASN A 96 -3.24 -16.65 -4.19
C ASN A 96 -1.71 -16.52 -4.14
N PRO A 97 -1.03 -16.49 -5.31
CA PRO A 97 0.41 -16.20 -5.34
C PRO A 97 0.73 -14.84 -4.74
N VAL A 98 1.72 -14.82 -3.85
CA VAL A 98 2.31 -13.61 -3.30
C VAL A 98 3.59 -13.33 -4.09
N LEU A 99 3.48 -12.45 -5.09
CA LEU A 99 4.56 -12.21 -6.07
C LEU A 99 5.45 -11.04 -5.62
N PRO A 100 6.78 -11.23 -5.46
CA PRO A 100 7.68 -10.23 -4.88
C PRO A 100 8.26 -9.17 -5.85
N ASP A 101 8.00 -9.23 -7.17
CA ASP A 101 8.46 -8.22 -8.16
C ASP A 101 7.60 -8.34 -9.46
N SER A 102 7.40 -7.36 -10.36
CA SER A 102 7.99 -6.04 -10.59
C SER A 102 6.99 -5.13 -11.34
N LEU A 103 7.16 -3.81 -11.21
CA LEU A 103 6.52 -2.79 -12.08
C LEU A 103 6.86 -3.03 -13.56
N TYR A 104 8.06 -3.58 -13.78
CA TYR A 104 8.71 -3.98 -15.01
C TYR A 104 9.87 -4.86 -14.58
N GLY A 105 9.97 -6.11 -15.04
CA GLY A 105 11.07 -6.96 -14.61
C GLY A 105 12.35 -6.22 -14.97
N SER A 106 13.16 -5.81 -13.99
CA SER A 106 14.35 -5.02 -14.31
C SER A 106 15.38 -5.82 -15.12
N ALA A 107 15.17 -7.14 -15.24
CA ALA A 107 15.84 -8.02 -16.20
C ALA A 107 15.05 -8.25 -17.52
N HIS A 108 13.78 -7.85 -17.60
CA HIS A 108 12.83 -8.16 -18.68
C HIS A 108 12.60 -7.01 -19.68
N LEU A 109 13.29 -5.89 -19.52
CA LEU A 109 13.29 -4.83 -20.51
C LEU A 109 14.69 -4.47 -21.06
N GLY A 110 15.83 -4.92 -20.52
CA GLY A 110 17.12 -4.55 -21.13
C GLY A 110 17.38 -3.03 -21.27
N ALA A 111 16.66 -2.18 -20.54
CA ALA A 111 17.02 -0.79 -20.28
C ALA A 111 17.90 -0.73 -19.02
N GLU A 112 18.88 0.17 -19.00
CA GLU A 112 19.71 0.37 -17.80
C GLU A 112 18.83 0.84 -16.63
N GLN A 113 18.93 0.13 -15.52
CA GLN A 113 18.06 0.11 -14.33
C GLN A 113 17.89 1.49 -13.66
N GLU A 114 18.86 2.40 -13.83
CA GLU A 114 18.82 3.78 -13.34
C GLU A 114 17.81 4.66 -14.10
N SER A 115 17.50 4.33 -15.37
CA SER A 115 16.57 5.11 -16.21
C SER A 115 15.12 5.00 -15.75
N LEU A 116 14.66 3.84 -15.27
CA LEU A 116 13.27 3.64 -14.79
C LEU A 116 13.03 4.19 -13.38
N ALA A 117 14.01 4.12 -12.48
CA ALA A 117 13.93 4.79 -11.18
C ALA A 117 13.89 6.33 -11.35
N GLY A 118 14.61 6.87 -12.34
CA GLY A 118 14.50 8.25 -12.79
C GLY A 118 13.10 8.61 -13.32
N LEU A 119 12.46 7.70 -14.09
CA LEU A 119 11.08 7.89 -14.57
C LEU A 119 10.05 7.97 -13.43
N CYS A 120 10.37 7.47 -12.23
CA CYS A 120 9.53 7.59 -11.05
C CYS A 120 9.83 8.80 -10.14
N ALA A 121 10.92 9.54 -10.39
CA ALA A 121 11.33 10.72 -9.64
C ALA A 121 11.01 12.03 -10.36
N THR A 122 10.32 12.98 -9.74
CA THR A 122 10.33 14.39 -10.17
C THR A 122 11.60 15.02 -9.63
N ARG A 123 12.24 15.87 -10.45
CA ARG A 123 13.35 16.72 -10.02
C ARG A 123 12.95 17.50 -8.76
N PRO A 124 13.69 17.38 -7.63
CA PRO A 124 13.36 18.12 -6.43
C PRO A 124 13.46 19.64 -6.67
N ASP A 125 12.42 20.38 -6.26
CA ASP A 125 12.44 21.82 -6.13
C ASP A 125 12.58 22.19 -4.64
N SER A 126 13.70 22.82 -4.30
CA SER A 126 14.01 23.26 -2.92
C SER A 126 13.80 24.76 -2.72
N SER A 127 13.17 25.46 -3.67
CA SER A 127 12.88 26.90 -3.55
C SER A 127 11.74 27.22 -2.57
N ARG A 128 10.95 26.21 -2.20
CA ARG A 128 9.79 26.36 -1.31
C ARG A 128 10.17 26.33 0.17
N PRO A 129 9.49 27.10 1.04
CA PRO A 129 9.63 26.99 2.49
C PRO A 129 9.42 25.54 2.98
N TRP A 130 10.10 25.16 4.06
CA TRP A 130 10.06 23.78 4.58
C TRP A 130 8.65 23.30 4.93
N GLY A 131 7.81 24.18 5.46
CA GLY A 131 6.42 23.91 5.85
C GLY A 131 5.35 24.41 4.86
N TRP A 132 5.68 24.64 3.59
CA TRP A 132 4.78 25.28 2.60
C TRP A 132 3.38 24.66 2.49
N HIS A 133 3.22 23.38 2.80
CA HIS A 133 1.94 22.67 2.71
C HIS A 133 1.01 22.99 3.89
N HIS A 134 1.54 23.35 5.07
CA HIS A 134 0.74 23.55 6.29
C HIS A 134 -0.32 24.65 6.16
N PRO A 135 -0.03 25.83 5.58
CA PRO A 135 -1.06 26.83 5.32
C PRO A 135 -2.11 26.36 4.30
N LEU A 136 -1.71 25.56 3.30
CA LEU A 136 -2.60 25.13 2.22
C LEU A 136 -3.59 24.05 2.64
N ILE A 137 -3.21 23.18 3.58
CA ILE A 137 -4.11 22.19 4.18
C ILE A 137 -4.66 22.64 5.54
N ASP A 138 -4.41 23.89 5.95
CA ASP A 138 -4.85 24.48 7.22
C ASP A 138 -4.49 23.66 8.47
N THR A 139 -3.26 23.14 8.53
CA THR A 139 -2.75 22.51 9.76
C THR A 139 -2.62 23.52 10.89
N ILE A 140 -2.37 24.78 10.54
CA ILE A 140 -2.14 25.87 11.51
C ILE A 140 -3.43 26.20 12.27
N GLY A 141 -4.58 26.22 11.58
CA GLY A 141 -5.89 26.30 12.22
C GLY A 141 -6.18 25.07 13.08
N ALA A 142 -5.84 23.87 12.60
CA ALA A 142 -6.00 22.63 13.38
C ALA A 142 -5.20 22.65 14.69
N TRP A 143 -3.96 23.15 14.66
CA TRP A 143 -3.06 23.26 15.82
C TRP A 143 -3.55 24.22 16.91
N GLN A 144 -4.49 25.13 16.60
CA GLN A 144 -5.16 25.93 17.63
C GLN A 144 -6.07 25.08 18.53
N THR A 145 -6.42 23.87 18.10
CA THR A 145 -7.27 22.95 18.87
C THR A 145 -6.48 21.76 19.43
N THR A 146 -5.60 21.16 18.65
CA THR A 146 -4.71 20.07 19.08
C THR A 146 -3.55 19.93 18.13
N ARG A 147 -2.41 19.45 18.62
CA ARG A 147 -1.24 19.08 17.80
C ARG A 147 -0.99 17.57 17.75
N GLY A 148 -1.98 16.78 18.18
CA GLY A 148 -1.94 15.31 18.14
C GLY A 148 -1.56 14.64 19.46
N GLN A 149 -1.47 15.40 20.56
CA GLN A 149 -1.13 14.85 21.87
C GLN A 149 -2.06 13.69 22.26
N GLY A 150 -1.47 12.57 22.63
CA GLY A 150 -2.18 11.37 23.07
C GLY A 150 -2.62 10.43 21.95
N ALA A 151 -2.45 10.81 20.68
CA ALA A 151 -2.63 9.91 19.55
C ALA A 151 -1.35 9.11 19.26
N THR A 152 -1.50 7.83 18.93
CA THR A 152 -0.42 6.93 18.48
C THR A 152 -0.65 6.52 17.04
N VAL A 153 0.34 6.79 16.18
CA VAL A 153 0.34 6.38 14.77
C VAL A 153 1.33 5.22 14.60
N ALA A 154 0.83 4.03 14.24
CA ALA A 154 1.68 2.94 13.78
C ALA A 154 2.08 3.17 12.33
N VAL A 155 3.37 3.11 12.05
CA VAL A 155 3.94 3.25 10.71
C VAL A 155 4.51 1.90 10.30
N ILE A 156 3.80 1.25 9.38
CA ILE A 156 4.18 -0.04 8.78
C ILE A 156 5.02 0.28 7.54
N ASP A 157 6.34 0.13 7.65
CA ASP A 157 7.30 0.58 6.63
C ASP A 157 8.64 -0.16 6.75
N THR A 158 9.72 0.44 6.27
CA THR A 158 11.12 -0.02 6.27
C THR A 158 11.82 0.10 7.63
N GLY A 159 11.16 0.70 8.62
CA GLY A 159 11.73 0.97 9.93
C GLY A 159 12.17 2.43 10.11
N TYR A 160 12.98 2.70 11.13
CA TYR A 160 13.40 4.06 11.51
C TYR A 160 14.92 4.19 11.69
N SER A 161 15.41 5.42 11.78
CA SER A 161 16.83 5.74 12.02
C SER A 161 16.99 6.75 13.17
N SER A 162 18.24 7.05 13.55
CA SER A 162 18.63 8.00 14.61
C SER A 162 18.40 9.48 14.27
N HIS A 163 17.59 9.79 13.27
CA HIS A 163 17.45 11.13 12.72
C HIS A 163 16.84 12.13 13.72
N ASN A 164 17.34 13.37 13.71
CA ASN A 164 16.88 14.48 14.57
C ASN A 164 15.38 14.79 14.46
N GLU A 165 14.75 14.61 13.29
CA GLU A 165 13.31 14.82 13.09
C GLU A 165 12.44 13.80 13.83
N LEU A 166 13.04 12.69 14.31
CA LEU A 166 12.35 11.66 15.09
C LEU A 166 12.67 11.75 16.59
N ALA A 167 13.43 12.76 17.01
CA ALA A 167 13.80 12.96 18.41
C ALA A 167 12.55 13.10 19.30
N ASP A 168 12.45 12.22 20.30
CA ASP A 168 11.34 12.11 21.24
C ASP A 168 9.96 11.83 20.60
N VAL A 169 9.90 11.45 19.32
CA VAL A 169 8.64 11.16 18.61
C VAL A 169 8.24 9.68 18.75
N LEU A 170 9.22 8.78 18.79
CA LEU A 170 9.03 7.34 18.71
C LEU A 170 8.57 6.71 20.05
N ASP A 171 7.64 5.76 19.98
CA ASP A 171 7.31 4.82 21.07
C ASP A 171 7.99 3.47 20.82
N LEU A 172 9.23 3.34 21.31
CA LEU A 172 10.05 2.15 21.18
C LEU A 172 9.65 1.01 22.13
N ARG A 173 8.58 1.15 22.93
CA ARG A 173 8.09 0.04 23.76
C ARG A 173 7.25 -0.96 22.94
N ALA A 174 6.70 -0.48 21.82
CA ALA A 174 5.81 -1.23 20.94
C ALA A 174 6.42 -1.49 19.55
N GLU A 175 7.70 -1.16 19.33
CA GLU A 175 8.37 -1.44 18.07
C GLU A 175 8.47 -2.94 17.78
N ARG A 176 8.49 -3.28 16.49
CA ARG A 176 8.60 -4.67 16.04
C ARG A 176 9.27 -4.75 14.67
N ASN A 177 10.07 -5.80 14.51
CA ASN A 177 10.67 -6.17 13.24
C ASN A 177 10.07 -7.49 12.76
N PHE A 178 9.35 -7.42 11.65
CA PHE A 178 8.74 -8.57 10.98
C PHE A 178 9.57 -9.09 9.81
N VAL A 179 10.60 -8.34 9.38
CA VAL A 179 11.51 -8.78 8.30
C VAL A 179 12.50 -9.80 8.83
N GLU A 180 13.22 -9.45 9.92
CA GLU A 180 14.24 -10.31 10.52
C GLU A 180 13.77 -10.96 11.83
N GLY A 181 12.56 -10.63 12.30
CA GLY A 181 12.06 -11.02 13.61
C GLY A 181 12.61 -10.17 14.75
N GLY A 182 11.98 -10.28 15.92
CA GLY A 182 12.38 -9.56 17.13
C GLY A 182 11.79 -8.15 17.24
N THR A 183 12.34 -7.33 18.14
CA THR A 183 11.78 -6.01 18.49
C THR A 183 12.46 -4.84 17.81
N ASP A 184 13.72 -4.96 17.38
CA ASP A 184 14.48 -3.84 16.83
C ASP A 184 14.02 -3.46 15.41
N ALA A 185 13.16 -2.44 15.32
CA ALA A 185 12.58 -1.96 14.07
C ALA A 185 13.46 -0.93 13.33
N ARG A 186 14.74 -0.79 13.69
CA ARG A 186 15.65 0.10 12.98
C ARG A 186 15.86 -0.35 11.54
N ASP A 187 15.96 0.61 10.65
CA ASP A 187 16.31 0.33 9.26
C ASP A 187 17.75 -0.21 9.16
N ARG A 188 17.93 -1.26 8.36
CA ARG A 188 19.23 -1.86 8.04
C ARG A 188 19.92 -1.14 6.88
N PHE A 189 19.28 -0.14 6.30
CA PHE A 189 19.74 0.56 5.09
C PHE A 189 20.06 -0.42 3.96
N SER A 190 19.13 -1.35 3.72
CA SER A 190 19.28 -2.39 2.71
C SER A 190 19.71 -1.80 1.37
N THR A 191 20.76 -2.37 0.78
CA THR A 191 21.33 -1.93 -0.50
C THR A 191 20.95 -2.92 -1.59
N GLY A 192 20.94 -2.44 -2.83
CA GLY A 192 20.57 -3.25 -3.99
C GLY A 192 19.63 -2.51 -4.93
N PRO A 193 19.31 -3.11 -6.09
CA PRO A 193 18.37 -2.54 -7.02
C PRO A 193 16.99 -2.37 -6.37
N LEU A 194 16.33 -1.25 -6.67
CA LEU A 194 14.99 -0.90 -6.17
C LEU A 194 14.86 -0.80 -4.63
N MET A 195 15.95 -0.89 -3.87
CA MET A 195 15.92 -0.67 -2.42
C MET A 195 15.73 0.83 -2.09
N GLN A 196 14.87 1.12 -1.12
CA GLN A 196 14.54 2.48 -0.68
C GLN A 196 14.82 2.64 0.82
N PRO A 197 16.09 2.52 1.25
CA PRO A 197 16.45 2.68 2.64
C PRO A 197 16.14 4.10 3.14
N GLY A 198 15.76 4.23 4.40
CA GLY A 198 15.37 5.50 5.03
C GLY A 198 13.93 5.93 4.76
N HIS A 199 13.16 5.16 3.99
CA HIS A 199 11.78 5.52 3.62
C HIS A 199 10.87 5.70 4.85
N GLY A 200 10.95 4.80 5.83
CA GLY A 200 10.13 4.90 7.04
C GLY A 200 10.52 6.10 7.90
N THR A 201 11.81 6.45 7.94
CA THR A 201 12.27 7.68 8.60
C THR A 201 11.65 8.92 7.96
N LEU A 202 11.62 8.99 6.62
CA LEU A 202 10.96 10.06 5.88
C LEU A 202 9.47 10.14 6.22
N VAL A 203 8.75 9.02 6.17
CA VAL A 203 7.32 8.94 6.49
C VAL A 203 7.02 9.46 7.90
N MET A 204 7.72 8.94 8.91
CA MET A 204 7.52 9.31 10.31
C MET A 204 7.82 10.79 10.56
N SER A 205 8.84 11.35 9.88
CA SER A 205 9.19 12.77 10.02
C SER A 205 8.07 13.70 9.55
N VAL A 206 7.42 13.38 8.43
CA VAL A 206 6.31 14.18 7.89
C VAL A 206 5.04 14.02 8.73
N ILE A 207 4.86 12.89 9.41
CA ILE A 207 3.74 12.70 10.33
C ILE A 207 3.93 13.53 11.60
N ALA A 208 5.10 13.46 12.26
CA ALA A 208 5.20 13.88 13.66
C ALA A 208 6.49 14.61 14.07
N SER A 209 7.31 15.11 13.12
CA SER A 209 8.48 15.92 13.51
C SER A 209 8.09 17.14 14.34
N ARG A 210 8.89 17.44 15.37
CA ARG A 210 8.62 18.43 16.43
C ARG A 210 9.10 19.85 16.14
N GLY A 211 9.45 20.18 14.90
CA GLY A 211 9.64 21.59 14.54
C GLY A 211 8.36 22.43 14.76
N SER A 212 8.48 23.74 14.56
CA SER A 212 7.33 24.63 14.58
C SER A 212 7.24 25.41 13.28
N ALA A 213 6.13 25.24 12.54
CA ALA A 213 5.83 25.98 11.31
C ALA A 213 4.92 27.18 11.63
N ASP A 214 5.16 28.32 10.98
CA ASP A 214 4.31 29.50 11.06
C ASP A 214 3.31 29.62 9.89
N ALA A 215 2.54 30.71 9.85
CA ALA A 215 1.56 31.01 8.80
C ALA A 215 2.15 31.15 7.39
N ALA A 216 3.45 31.41 7.28
CA ALA A 216 4.19 31.44 6.02
C ALA A 216 4.78 30.07 5.64
N GLY A 217 4.68 29.08 6.53
CA GLY A 217 5.30 27.77 6.36
C GLY A 217 6.80 27.77 6.69
N GLU A 218 7.30 28.78 7.39
CA GLU A 218 8.68 28.83 7.88
C GLU A 218 8.79 28.01 9.16
N THR A 219 9.81 27.15 9.24
CA THR A 219 9.99 26.26 10.38
C THR A 219 11.18 26.67 11.26
N GLN A 220 10.97 26.67 12.58
CA GLN A 220 11.99 27.01 13.57
C GLN A 220 12.55 25.76 14.28
N LYS A 221 13.78 25.89 14.78
CA LYS A 221 14.55 24.88 15.54
C LYS A 221 13.76 24.33 16.76
N PRO A 222 14.01 23.10 17.25
CA PRO A 222 15.18 22.24 16.99
C PRO A 222 15.11 21.35 15.74
N GLY A 223 13.94 21.19 15.10
CA GLY A 223 13.77 20.43 13.86
C GLY A 223 13.88 21.29 12.58
N GLY A 224 14.27 20.66 11.47
CA GLY A 224 14.28 21.21 10.12
C GLY A 224 12.95 21.05 9.38
N ILE A 225 11.97 20.35 9.93
CA ILE A 225 10.59 20.38 9.44
C ILE A 225 9.59 20.33 10.61
N THR A 226 8.31 20.53 10.33
CA THR A 226 7.22 20.26 11.29
C THR A 226 6.32 19.21 10.68
N GLY A 227 6.13 18.09 11.39
CA GLY A 227 5.16 17.08 10.98
C GLY A 227 3.72 17.59 11.15
N THR A 228 2.76 16.94 10.50
CA THR A 228 1.35 17.36 10.58
C THR A 228 0.77 17.21 12.00
N ALA A 229 1.15 16.18 12.74
CA ALA A 229 0.76 15.94 14.14
C ALA A 229 2.00 15.86 15.06
N PRO A 230 2.66 17.00 15.34
CA PRO A 230 3.97 17.04 15.99
C PRO A 230 3.98 16.57 17.45
N GLU A 231 2.81 16.46 18.09
CA GLU A 231 2.67 15.95 19.46
C GLU A 231 2.14 14.50 19.52
N ALA A 232 1.90 13.86 18.37
CA ALA A 232 1.59 12.43 18.31
C ALA A 232 2.83 11.58 18.62
N ARG A 233 2.60 10.32 19.01
CA ARG A 233 3.64 9.29 19.13
C ARG A 233 3.63 8.40 17.90
N ILE A 234 4.80 7.96 17.47
CA ILE A 234 4.96 7.03 16.35
C ILE A 234 5.37 5.65 16.86
N MET A 235 4.64 4.62 16.48
CA MET A 235 5.02 3.22 16.70
C MET A 235 5.67 2.67 15.41
N PRO A 236 6.99 2.49 15.36
CA PRO A 236 7.66 2.02 14.16
C PRO A 236 7.54 0.50 14.03
N LEU A 237 7.03 0.03 12.88
CA LEU A 237 6.92 -1.38 12.54
C LEU A 237 7.67 -1.63 11.23
N ARG A 238 8.79 -2.37 11.31
CA ARG A 238 9.58 -2.76 10.13
C ARG A 238 8.99 -4.02 9.53
N THR A 239 8.37 -3.91 8.35
CA THR A 239 7.70 -5.03 7.67
C THR A 239 8.20 -5.29 6.27
N ILE A 240 8.91 -4.33 5.68
CA ILE A 240 9.41 -4.40 4.31
C ILE A 240 10.87 -3.97 4.27
N ARG A 241 11.63 -4.47 3.31
CA ARG A 241 13.00 -3.98 3.04
C ARG A 241 12.99 -2.76 2.11
N SER A 242 11.94 -2.62 1.31
CA SER A 242 11.75 -1.54 0.34
C SER A 242 10.27 -1.35 0.03
N VAL A 243 9.81 -0.16 -0.42
CA VAL A 243 8.38 0.03 -0.75
C VAL A 243 7.95 -0.57 -2.08
N VAL A 244 8.92 -1.12 -2.83
CA VAL A 244 8.65 -2.03 -3.95
C VAL A 244 8.53 -3.49 -3.52
N ASP A 245 8.69 -3.80 -2.23
CA ASP A 245 8.42 -5.13 -1.69
C ASP A 245 6.90 -5.35 -1.69
N PHE A 246 6.42 -6.06 -2.72
CA PHE A 246 5.01 -6.32 -2.94
C PHE A 246 4.50 -7.57 -2.24
N SER A 247 5.36 -8.29 -1.51
CA SER A 247 5.00 -9.54 -0.85
C SER A 247 3.83 -9.32 0.11
N GLN A 248 3.76 -8.17 0.79
CA GLN A 248 2.69 -7.85 1.78
C GLN A 248 2.49 -8.92 2.88
N ARG A 249 3.26 -10.01 2.90
CA ARG A 249 3.11 -11.18 3.77
C ARG A 249 3.14 -10.81 5.24
N GLN A 250 4.05 -9.91 5.60
CA GLN A 250 4.26 -9.47 6.98
C GLN A 250 3.27 -8.36 7.42
N ILE A 251 2.50 -7.80 6.49
CA ILE A 251 1.62 -6.65 6.79
C ILE A 251 0.47 -7.07 7.71
N ALA A 252 -0.13 -8.23 7.46
CA ALA A 252 -1.27 -8.70 8.24
C ALA A 252 -0.94 -8.83 9.75
N ALA A 253 0.19 -9.47 10.07
CA ALA A 253 0.67 -9.60 11.45
C ALA A 253 1.06 -8.24 12.07
N ALA A 254 1.62 -7.32 11.28
CA ALA A 254 1.95 -5.98 11.75
C ALA A 254 0.71 -5.12 12.07
N ILE A 255 -0.37 -5.26 11.30
CA ILE A 255 -1.65 -4.61 11.59
C ILE A 255 -2.20 -5.10 12.92
N ASP A 256 -2.25 -6.42 13.16
CA ASP A 256 -2.74 -6.96 14.43
C ASP A 256 -1.87 -6.52 15.61
N HIS A 257 -0.55 -6.52 15.44
CA HIS A 257 0.37 -6.00 16.46
C HIS A 257 0.12 -4.51 16.75
N ALA A 258 -0.05 -3.67 15.72
CA ALA A 258 -0.38 -2.25 15.90
C ALA A 258 -1.67 -2.05 16.71
N VAL A 259 -2.71 -2.82 16.37
CA VAL A 259 -4.00 -2.78 17.07
C VAL A 259 -3.82 -3.17 18.54
N ALA A 260 -3.13 -4.28 18.80
CA ALA A 260 -2.86 -4.83 20.13
C ALA A 260 -2.01 -3.89 20.99
N GLN A 261 -1.05 -3.19 20.40
CA GLN A 261 -0.21 -2.21 21.07
C GLN A 261 -0.85 -0.81 21.20
N GLY A 262 -2.12 -0.67 20.80
CA GLY A 262 -2.89 0.54 21.08
C GLY A 262 -2.75 1.65 20.04
N ALA A 263 -2.38 1.34 18.80
CA ALA A 263 -2.40 2.34 17.72
C ALA A 263 -3.80 2.91 17.50
N ASP A 264 -3.90 4.23 17.35
CA ASP A 264 -5.14 4.90 16.96
C ASP A 264 -5.24 5.06 15.43
N VAL A 265 -4.09 5.22 14.78
CA VAL A 265 -3.96 5.36 13.33
C VAL A 265 -2.90 4.37 12.83
N ILE A 266 -3.14 3.73 11.69
CA ILE A 266 -2.14 2.96 10.94
C ILE A 266 -1.88 3.69 9.62
N ALA A 267 -0.60 4.00 9.35
CA ALA A 267 -0.14 4.55 8.09
C ALA A 267 0.63 3.48 7.30
N MET A 268 0.21 3.24 6.06
CA MET A 268 0.90 2.36 5.11
C MET A 268 1.24 3.15 3.85
N ALA A 269 2.47 3.68 3.81
CA ALA A 269 3.00 4.41 2.67
C ALA A 269 3.66 3.46 1.65
N LEU A 270 3.01 2.32 1.42
CA LEU A 270 3.46 1.19 0.62
C LEU A 270 2.26 0.54 -0.08
N GLY A 271 2.52 -0.36 -1.01
CA GLY A 271 1.48 -1.18 -1.62
C GLY A 271 1.89 -1.79 -2.97
N GLY A 272 1.13 -2.77 -3.42
CA GLY A 272 1.42 -3.54 -4.64
C GLY A 272 0.20 -3.91 -5.48
N PRO A 273 0.43 -4.47 -6.68
CA PRO A 273 -0.62 -4.83 -7.62
C PRO A 273 -1.37 -6.12 -7.23
N THR A 274 -0.81 -6.90 -6.32
CA THR A 274 -1.36 -8.16 -5.84
C THR A 274 -2.11 -7.93 -4.52
N ARG A 275 -3.28 -8.55 -4.39
CA ARG A 275 -3.97 -8.61 -3.09
C ARG A 275 -3.37 -9.72 -2.23
N VAL A 276 -3.46 -9.53 -0.91
CA VAL A 276 -3.27 -10.57 0.10
C VAL A 276 -4.53 -10.58 0.96
N ALA A 277 -5.22 -11.71 1.03
CA ALA A 277 -6.52 -11.84 1.69
C ALA A 277 -6.39 -11.68 3.21
N SER A 278 -5.34 -12.23 3.81
CA SER A 278 -5.04 -12.03 5.23
C SER A 278 -4.82 -10.55 5.55
N THR A 279 -4.14 -9.77 4.71
CA THR A 279 -4.03 -8.31 4.89
C THR A 279 -5.39 -7.64 4.92
N GLU A 280 -6.33 -8.01 4.03
CA GLU A 280 -7.71 -7.50 4.08
C GLU A 280 -8.43 -7.85 5.39
N ALA A 281 -8.30 -9.10 5.86
CA ALA A 281 -8.88 -9.55 7.12
C ALA A 281 -8.32 -8.77 8.34
N ALA A 282 -7.02 -8.51 8.35
CA ALA A 282 -6.37 -7.70 9.39
C ALA A 282 -6.88 -6.24 9.37
N LEU A 283 -7.05 -5.64 8.19
CA LEU A 283 -7.64 -4.29 8.05
C LEU A 283 -9.07 -4.24 8.60
N ARG A 284 -9.90 -5.25 8.29
CA ARG A 284 -11.27 -5.37 8.80
C ARG A 284 -11.29 -5.45 10.33
N ARG A 285 -10.41 -6.27 10.93
CA ARG A 285 -10.25 -6.34 12.39
C ARG A 285 -9.79 -5.03 13.00
N ALA A 286 -8.82 -4.34 12.39
CA ALA A 286 -8.34 -3.04 12.85
C ALA A 286 -9.46 -1.99 12.86
N VAL A 287 -10.26 -1.92 11.78
CA VAL A 287 -11.45 -1.04 11.71
C VAL A 287 -12.50 -1.40 12.76
N ALA A 288 -12.75 -2.69 13.01
CA ALA A 288 -13.65 -3.13 14.07
C ALA A 288 -13.16 -2.70 15.48
N GLN A 289 -11.83 -2.60 15.67
CA GLN A 289 -11.21 -2.07 16.88
C GLN A 289 -11.12 -0.53 16.91
N GLY A 290 -11.69 0.15 15.92
CA GLY A 290 -11.78 1.60 15.87
C GLY A 290 -10.49 2.31 15.44
N VAL A 291 -9.58 1.59 14.78
CA VAL A 291 -8.34 2.17 14.23
C VAL A 291 -8.65 2.85 12.90
N VAL A 292 -8.08 4.04 12.68
CA VAL A 292 -8.11 4.74 11.39
C VAL A 292 -6.95 4.24 10.53
N ILE A 293 -7.21 3.91 9.27
CA ILE A 293 -6.19 3.38 8.36
C ILE A 293 -6.04 4.29 7.15
N VAL A 294 -4.80 4.69 6.85
CA VAL A 294 -4.46 5.58 5.73
C VAL A 294 -3.40 4.89 4.86
N CYS A 295 -3.71 4.72 3.57
CA CYS A 295 -2.91 3.98 2.60
C CYS A 295 -2.57 4.84 1.38
N ALA A 296 -1.36 4.65 0.86
CA ALA A 296 -0.91 5.28 -0.37
C ALA A 296 -1.64 4.73 -1.60
N ALA A 297 -2.14 5.62 -2.47
CA ALA A 297 -2.78 5.18 -3.71
C ALA A 297 -1.80 4.50 -4.69
N GLY A 298 -0.48 4.70 -4.53
CA GLY A 298 0.56 4.07 -5.34
C GLY A 298 1.37 5.09 -6.14
N ASN A 299 2.65 4.77 -6.36
CA ASN A 299 3.57 5.58 -7.16
C ASN A 299 3.86 4.86 -8.47
N CYS A 300 3.79 5.57 -9.60
CA CYS A 300 4.03 5.05 -10.95
C CYS A 300 3.12 3.89 -11.38
N TRP A 301 2.12 3.57 -10.57
CA TRP A 301 1.00 2.71 -10.96
C TRP A 301 -0.13 3.61 -11.42
N PRO A 302 -0.73 3.39 -12.59
CA PRO A 302 -1.89 4.17 -13.00
C PRO A 302 -3.15 3.85 -12.22
N LEU A 303 -3.21 2.65 -11.63
CA LEU A 303 -4.29 2.15 -10.80
C LEU A 303 -3.94 2.27 -9.32
N VAL A 304 -4.95 2.31 -8.47
CA VAL A 304 -4.77 2.33 -7.01
C VAL A 304 -4.24 0.97 -6.55
N VAL A 305 -3.14 0.91 -5.80
CA VAL A 305 -2.53 -0.36 -5.34
C VAL A 305 -3.18 -0.92 -4.06
N PHE A 306 -3.01 -2.20 -3.77
CA PHE A 306 -3.36 -2.78 -2.47
C PHE A 306 -2.31 -2.40 -1.42
N PRO A 307 -2.70 -2.05 -0.18
CA PRO A 307 -4.05 -2.16 0.40
C PRO A 307 -5.01 -1.00 0.11
N ALA A 308 -4.56 0.12 -0.47
CA ALA A 308 -5.44 1.28 -0.73
C ALA A 308 -6.66 0.96 -1.60
N ALA A 309 -6.54 -0.02 -2.51
CA ALA A 309 -7.64 -0.49 -3.35
C ALA A 309 -8.84 -1.07 -2.56
N TYR A 310 -8.69 -1.34 -1.25
CA TYR A 310 -9.79 -1.72 -0.37
C TYR A 310 -10.63 -0.55 0.16
N ALA A 311 -10.27 0.69 -0.15
CA ALA A 311 -11.00 1.87 0.33
C ALA A 311 -12.52 1.85 0.05
N PRO A 312 -13.02 1.36 -1.12
CA PRO A 312 -14.47 1.22 -1.34
C PRO A 312 -15.19 0.30 -0.36
N LEU A 313 -14.47 -0.62 0.29
CA LEU A 313 -15.02 -1.50 1.32
C LEU A 313 -15.14 -0.82 2.70
N GLY A 314 -14.72 0.45 2.81
CA GLY A 314 -14.76 1.22 4.04
C GLY A 314 -13.70 0.82 5.07
N ILE A 315 -12.64 0.10 4.65
CA ILE A 315 -11.63 -0.47 5.55
C ILE A 315 -10.27 0.25 5.55
N CYS A 316 -10.12 1.26 4.69
CA CYS A 316 -8.99 2.19 4.70
C CYS A 316 -9.33 3.47 3.92
N THR A 317 -8.45 4.46 4.01
CA THR A 317 -8.45 5.65 3.14
C THR A 317 -7.38 5.48 2.08
N ALA A 318 -7.71 5.71 0.81
CA ALA A 318 -6.73 5.76 -0.28
C ALA A 318 -6.38 7.21 -0.62
N VAL A 319 -5.09 7.55 -0.58
CA VAL A 319 -4.62 8.94 -0.75
C VAL A 319 -3.78 9.11 -2.02
N ALA A 320 -4.27 9.93 -2.94
CA ALA A 320 -3.52 10.36 -4.13
C ALA A 320 -2.65 11.60 -3.87
N ALA A 321 -1.62 11.78 -4.68
CA ALA A 321 -0.64 12.85 -4.55
C ALA A 321 -0.86 13.99 -5.54
N LEU A 322 -0.66 15.21 -5.05
CA LEU A 322 -0.73 16.47 -5.81
C LEU A 322 0.60 17.19 -5.84
N GLN A 323 0.77 17.99 -6.90
CA GLN A 323 1.77 19.02 -7.01
C GLN A 323 1.36 20.24 -6.14
N PRO A 324 2.30 21.15 -5.81
CA PRO A 324 1.98 22.34 -5.03
C PRO A 324 0.95 23.29 -5.66
N ASP A 325 0.76 23.22 -6.98
CA ASP A 325 -0.23 24.01 -7.74
C ASP A 325 -1.60 23.31 -7.87
N LEU A 326 -1.84 22.27 -7.06
CA LEU A 326 -3.04 21.43 -7.05
C LEU A 326 -3.20 20.53 -8.28
N ARG A 327 -2.30 20.56 -9.26
CA ARG A 327 -2.35 19.56 -10.34
C ARG A 327 -2.09 18.17 -9.77
N PRO A 328 -2.70 17.12 -10.34
CA PRO A 328 -2.36 15.76 -9.98
C PRO A 328 -0.87 15.53 -10.22
N TRP A 329 -0.18 14.89 -9.29
CA TRP A 329 1.18 14.43 -9.56
C TRP A 329 1.10 13.39 -10.68
N ALA A 330 1.92 13.51 -11.72
CA ALA A 330 1.82 12.68 -12.93
C ALA A 330 1.88 11.17 -12.61
N LYS A 331 2.60 10.83 -11.54
CA LYS A 331 2.92 9.47 -11.13
C LYS A 331 2.04 8.95 -9.99
N THR A 332 1.00 9.66 -9.60
CA THR A 332 0.05 9.15 -8.58
C THR A 332 -0.82 8.04 -9.15
N GLY A 333 -1.12 7.03 -8.33
CA GLY A 333 -2.23 6.10 -8.52
C GLY A 333 -3.56 6.85 -8.56
N ARG A 334 -4.45 6.45 -9.47
CA ARG A 334 -5.74 7.10 -9.72
C ARG A 334 -6.82 6.08 -10.01
N GLY A 335 -8.00 6.29 -9.45
CA GLY A 335 -9.13 5.40 -9.64
C GLY A 335 -10.29 5.80 -8.73
N PRO A 336 -11.48 5.20 -8.92
CA PRO A 336 -12.62 5.45 -8.04
C PRO A 336 -12.37 5.03 -6.59
N GLN A 337 -11.33 4.24 -6.32
CA GLN A 337 -10.91 3.86 -4.98
C GLN A 337 -10.30 5.03 -4.20
N VAL A 338 -9.79 6.08 -4.86
CA VAL A 338 -9.16 7.22 -4.16
C VAL A 338 -10.21 7.94 -3.32
N THR A 339 -9.98 8.05 -2.00
CA THR A 339 -10.90 8.72 -1.08
C THR A 339 -10.77 10.24 -1.21
N PHE A 340 -9.54 10.75 -1.17
CA PHE A 340 -9.19 12.15 -1.37
C PHE A 340 -7.71 12.25 -1.75
N SER A 341 -7.25 13.47 -2.05
CA SER A 341 -5.85 13.76 -2.36
C SER A 341 -5.20 14.64 -1.30
N ALA A 342 -3.87 14.55 -1.20
CA ALA A 342 -3.05 15.47 -0.42
C ALA A 342 -1.78 15.84 -1.22
N PHE A 343 -1.03 16.82 -0.73
CA PHE A 343 0.23 17.19 -1.37
C PHE A 343 1.25 16.06 -1.27
N GLY A 344 1.91 15.76 -2.40
CA GLY A 344 2.85 14.66 -2.48
C GLY A 344 4.09 14.98 -3.30
N GLU A 345 4.32 16.23 -3.69
CA GLU A 345 5.51 16.63 -4.44
C GLU A 345 6.17 17.85 -3.78
N HIS A 346 7.50 17.83 -3.70
CA HIS A 346 8.31 18.84 -3.03
C HIS A 346 8.00 19.02 -1.53
N VAL A 347 7.52 17.97 -0.87
CA VAL A 347 7.30 17.98 0.57
C VAL A 347 8.62 17.65 1.26
N TRP A 348 9.03 18.51 2.18
CA TRP A 348 10.27 18.34 2.93
C TRP A 348 10.14 17.23 3.97
N GLY A 349 11.21 16.45 4.13
CA GLY A 349 11.30 15.43 5.17
C GLY A 349 12.72 14.96 5.41
N ALA A 350 12.86 14.09 6.42
CA ALA A 350 14.13 13.50 6.81
C ALA A 350 14.81 12.79 5.62
N ALA A 351 16.13 12.97 5.53
CA ALA A 351 16.97 12.43 4.47
C ALA A 351 18.16 11.68 5.06
N LYS A 352 17.98 10.38 5.27
CA LYS A 352 19.03 9.46 5.72
C LYS A 352 18.80 8.12 5.02
N ASN A 353 19.50 7.90 3.91
CA ASN A 353 19.37 6.69 3.09
C ASN A 353 20.53 5.71 3.38
N ARG A 354 21.52 6.12 4.16
CA ARG A 354 22.66 5.32 4.60
C ARG A 354 22.94 5.54 6.08
N ALA A 355 23.60 4.57 6.72
CA ALA A 355 23.97 4.67 8.13
C ALA A 355 24.86 5.90 8.42
N ASP A 356 25.75 6.23 7.48
CA ASP A 356 26.72 7.33 7.56
C ASP A 356 26.20 8.69 7.07
N ASP A 357 24.98 8.76 6.53
CA ASP A 357 24.32 10.03 6.20
C ASP A 357 24.05 10.84 7.48
N SER A 358 24.06 12.18 7.36
CA SER A 358 23.81 13.10 8.47
C SER A 358 22.47 12.84 9.17
N ASP A 359 22.46 12.81 10.50
CA ASP A 359 21.22 12.75 11.32
C ASP A 359 20.39 14.04 11.26
N ALA A 360 20.90 15.09 10.58
CA ALA A 360 20.20 16.35 10.35
C ALA A 360 19.83 16.59 8.87
N GLY A 361 20.04 15.60 7.99
CA GLY A 361 19.77 15.74 6.57
C GLY A 361 18.28 15.94 6.28
N ILE A 362 17.90 16.95 5.53
CA ILE A 362 16.51 17.11 5.05
C ILE A 362 16.51 17.33 3.54
N ARG A 363 15.47 16.84 2.87
CA ARG A 363 15.30 17.07 1.44
C ARG A 363 13.83 17.19 1.06
N ALA A 364 13.57 17.97 0.03
CA ALA A 364 12.31 17.89 -0.69
C ALA A 364 12.20 16.50 -1.34
N SER A 365 11.11 15.81 -1.05
CA SER A 365 10.80 14.49 -1.56
C SER A 365 9.42 14.48 -2.22
N GLN A 366 8.98 13.32 -2.67
CA GLN A 366 7.74 13.15 -3.43
C GLN A 366 7.15 11.74 -3.29
N GLY A 367 5.90 11.58 -3.71
CA GLY A 367 5.15 10.33 -3.70
C GLY A 367 3.78 10.45 -3.04
N THR A 368 2.89 9.51 -3.38
CA THR A 368 1.72 9.19 -2.55
C THR A 368 2.11 8.81 -1.12
N THR A 369 3.35 8.39 -0.91
CA THR A 369 4.03 8.33 0.40
C THR A 369 3.78 9.59 1.23
N LEU A 370 4.11 10.78 0.70
CA LEU A 370 4.04 12.02 1.49
C LEU A 370 2.61 12.51 1.66
N ALA A 371 1.77 12.29 0.65
CA ALA A 371 0.34 12.52 0.75
C ALA A 371 -0.28 11.67 1.87
N THR A 372 0.13 10.40 1.98
CA THR A 372 -0.27 9.47 3.04
C THR A 372 0.23 9.93 4.41
N SER A 373 1.50 10.32 4.52
CA SER A 373 2.08 10.83 5.77
C SER A 373 1.34 12.07 6.29
N ILE A 374 1.11 13.05 5.42
CA ILE A 374 0.34 14.26 5.77
C ILE A 374 -1.06 13.85 6.26
N SER A 375 -1.73 12.97 5.52
CA SER A 375 -3.11 12.54 5.84
C SER A 375 -3.20 11.71 7.13
N ALA A 376 -2.20 10.86 7.41
CA ALA A 376 -2.08 10.13 8.67
C ALA A 376 -1.88 11.08 9.86
N GLY A 377 -1.10 12.15 9.67
CA GLY A 377 -1.02 13.21 10.67
C GLY A 377 -2.35 13.95 10.88
N VAL A 378 -3.10 14.28 9.81
CA VAL A 378 -4.45 14.85 9.98
C VAL A 378 -5.39 13.88 10.71
N ALA A 379 -5.31 12.58 10.42
CA ALA A 379 -6.07 11.57 11.16
C ALA A 379 -5.68 11.52 12.64
N ALA A 380 -4.39 11.65 12.99
CA ALA A 380 -3.93 11.72 14.37
C ALA A 380 -4.44 12.99 15.09
N LEU A 381 -4.43 14.14 14.42
CA LEU A 381 -5.05 15.37 14.92
C LEU A 381 -6.54 15.16 15.19
N TRP A 382 -7.26 14.51 14.27
CA TRP A 382 -8.69 14.22 14.40
C TRP A 382 -8.97 13.27 15.58
N VAL A 383 -8.22 12.17 15.71
CA VAL A 383 -8.31 11.27 16.86
C VAL A 383 -8.11 12.01 18.18
N ALA A 384 -7.06 12.82 18.28
CA ALA A 384 -6.75 13.58 19.50
C ALA A 384 -7.88 14.58 19.82
N ARG A 385 -8.41 15.27 18.80
CA ARG A 385 -9.53 16.21 18.92
C ARG A 385 -10.82 15.57 19.45
N HIS A 386 -11.05 14.31 19.12
CA HIS A 386 -12.21 13.54 19.57
C HIS A 386 -11.93 12.71 20.84
N GLY A 387 -10.77 12.90 21.45
CA GLY A 387 -10.40 12.34 22.75
C GLY A 387 -10.00 10.86 22.72
N GLY A 388 -9.43 10.40 21.59
CA GLY A 388 -8.78 9.10 21.43
C GLY A 388 -9.68 7.98 20.89
N ARG A 389 -9.05 6.87 20.47
CA ARG A 389 -9.72 5.70 19.87
C ARG A 389 -10.91 5.18 20.69
N ALA A 390 -10.81 5.12 22.02
CA ALA A 390 -11.88 4.60 22.88
C ALA A 390 -13.18 5.42 22.80
N LYS A 391 -13.08 6.76 22.84
CA LYS A 391 -14.26 7.64 22.71
C LYS A 391 -14.86 7.59 21.32
N LEU A 392 -14.02 7.53 20.30
CA LEU A 392 -14.45 7.35 18.92
C LEU A 392 -15.16 6.00 18.72
N GLN A 393 -14.63 4.92 19.27
CA GLN A 393 -15.26 3.61 19.19
C GLN A 393 -16.63 3.59 19.88
N GLN A 394 -16.77 4.24 21.04
CA GLN A 394 -18.07 4.41 21.70
C GLN A 394 -19.04 5.20 20.81
N ALA A 395 -18.59 6.32 20.22
CA ALA A 395 -19.40 7.14 19.33
C ALA A 395 -19.83 6.37 18.07
N ALA A 396 -18.94 5.54 17.51
CA ALA A 396 -19.20 4.70 16.35
C ALA A 396 -20.30 3.66 16.66
N ARG A 397 -20.17 2.95 17.79
CA ARG A 397 -21.16 1.96 18.24
C ARG A 397 -22.56 2.56 18.43
N GLN A 398 -22.64 3.75 19.03
CA GLN A 398 -23.91 4.46 19.22
C GLN A 398 -24.58 4.86 17.90
N ARG A 399 -23.80 4.98 16.81
CA ARG A 399 -24.26 5.40 15.49
C ARG A 399 -24.42 4.25 14.50
N GLY A 400 -24.10 3.01 14.90
CA GLY A 400 -24.12 1.86 14.00
C GLY A 400 -23.08 1.94 12.87
N THR A 401 -21.93 2.58 13.13
CA THR A 401 -20.86 2.79 12.14
C THR A 401 -19.49 2.38 12.66
N THR A 402 -18.44 2.62 11.87
CA THR A 402 -17.03 2.43 12.25
C THR A 402 -16.32 3.76 12.45
N VAL A 403 -15.21 3.76 13.21
CA VAL A 403 -14.36 4.95 13.35
C VAL A 403 -13.78 5.37 12.00
N GLN A 404 -13.41 4.40 11.16
CA GLN A 404 -12.95 4.63 9.79
C GLN A 404 -13.98 5.38 8.95
N ALA A 405 -15.25 4.99 8.99
CA ALA A 405 -16.31 5.66 8.24
C ALA A 405 -16.57 7.09 8.77
N MET A 406 -16.55 7.30 10.08
CA MET A 406 -16.64 8.64 10.66
C MET A 406 -15.45 9.52 10.24
N TRP A 407 -14.24 8.96 10.23
CA TRP A 407 -13.05 9.63 9.73
C TRP A 407 -13.23 10.05 8.27
N VAL A 408 -13.62 9.13 7.38
CA VAL A 408 -13.84 9.43 5.97
C VAL A 408 -14.88 10.55 5.81
N HIS A 409 -16.01 10.46 6.51
CA HIS A 409 -17.05 11.51 6.50
C HIS A 409 -16.48 12.89 6.87
N CYS A 410 -15.79 12.98 8.02
CA CYS A 410 -15.22 14.24 8.49
C CYS A 410 -14.11 14.75 7.56
N ALA A 411 -13.22 13.86 7.11
CA ALA A 411 -12.13 14.19 6.22
C ALA A 411 -12.64 14.74 4.89
N THR A 412 -13.71 14.17 4.32
CA THR A 412 -14.25 14.60 3.02
C THR A 412 -15.29 15.72 3.09
N GLN A 413 -15.66 16.17 4.29
CA GLN A 413 -16.77 17.10 4.48
C GLN A 413 -16.56 18.40 3.70
N GLY A 414 -17.50 18.73 2.81
CA GLY A 414 -17.48 19.97 2.02
C GLY A 414 -16.30 20.08 1.05
N MET A 415 -15.62 18.97 0.73
CA MET A 415 -14.63 18.95 -0.33
C MET A 415 -15.28 19.07 -1.71
N THR A 416 -14.59 19.76 -2.60
CA THR A 416 -14.87 19.73 -4.04
C THR A 416 -13.56 19.54 -4.78
N PRO A 417 -13.52 18.73 -5.86
CA PRO A 417 -12.35 18.64 -6.71
C PRO A 417 -11.88 20.02 -7.19
N PRO A 418 -10.58 20.34 -7.07
CA PRO A 418 -10.00 21.54 -7.66
C PRO A 418 -10.37 21.71 -9.14
N PRO A 419 -10.62 22.95 -9.63
CA PRO A 419 -10.96 23.19 -11.03
C PRO A 419 -9.97 22.60 -12.03
N VAL A 420 -8.68 22.56 -11.67
CA VAL A 420 -7.60 22.01 -12.51
C VAL A 420 -7.70 20.49 -12.73
N TRP A 421 -8.59 19.80 -12.00
CA TRP A 421 -8.87 18.38 -12.22
C TRP A 421 -9.95 18.15 -13.28
N SER A 422 -10.57 19.22 -13.80
CA SER A 422 -11.62 19.15 -14.82
C SER A 422 -12.78 18.20 -14.42
N GLY A 423 -13.12 18.17 -13.13
CA GLY A 423 -14.19 17.33 -12.59
C GLY A 423 -13.83 15.84 -12.41
N SER A 424 -12.57 15.44 -12.61
CA SER A 424 -12.12 14.06 -12.46
C SER A 424 -12.36 13.53 -11.03
N GLN A 425 -13.17 12.48 -10.92
CA GLN A 425 -13.42 11.76 -9.66
C GLN A 425 -12.34 10.72 -9.34
N ARG A 426 -11.38 10.49 -10.25
CA ARG A 426 -10.30 9.49 -10.06
C ARG A 426 -9.23 9.90 -9.03
N LEU A 427 -9.43 11.05 -8.37
CA LEU A 427 -8.55 11.65 -7.37
C LEU A 427 -9.29 11.89 -6.03
N GLY A 428 -10.48 11.30 -5.90
CA GLY A 428 -11.32 11.40 -4.72
C GLY A 428 -12.00 12.76 -4.55
N ALA A 429 -12.49 13.01 -3.34
CA ALA A 429 -13.40 14.11 -3.04
C ALA A 429 -12.78 15.52 -3.19
N GLY A 430 -11.45 15.64 -3.12
CA GLY A 430 -10.74 16.93 -3.17
C GLY A 430 -9.44 16.87 -2.37
N VAL A 431 -8.98 18.04 -1.90
CA VAL A 431 -7.73 18.16 -1.13
C VAL A 431 -8.03 18.20 0.36
N ILE A 432 -7.32 17.38 1.15
CA ILE A 432 -7.45 17.34 2.62
C ILE A 432 -7.26 18.73 3.23
N ASN A 433 -8.12 19.06 4.19
CA ASN A 433 -8.00 20.28 5.00
C ASN A 433 -8.16 19.89 6.47
N ALA A 434 -7.10 20.08 7.26
CA ALA A 434 -6.99 19.62 8.63
C ALA A 434 -8.00 20.30 9.55
N ALA A 435 -8.06 21.64 9.56
CA ALA A 435 -8.99 22.37 10.42
C ALA A 435 -10.44 22.00 10.14
N ARG A 436 -10.83 21.89 8.86
CA ARG A 436 -12.17 21.46 8.47
C ARG A 436 -12.45 20.02 8.89
N ALA A 437 -11.52 19.08 8.68
CA ALA A 437 -11.69 17.70 9.11
C ALA A 437 -11.91 17.59 10.64
N LEU A 438 -11.19 18.39 11.43
CA LEU A 438 -11.34 18.46 12.90
C LEU A 438 -12.62 19.18 13.35
N GLY A 439 -13.10 20.14 12.57
CA GLY A 439 -14.30 20.93 12.84
C GLY A 439 -15.59 20.27 12.37
N ALA A 440 -15.49 19.26 11.51
CA ALA A 440 -16.63 18.52 10.97
C ALA A 440 -17.44 17.84 12.07
N ALA A 441 -18.76 17.89 11.95
CA ALA A 441 -19.64 17.09 12.80
C ALA A 441 -19.43 15.60 12.49
N LEU A 442 -19.49 14.75 13.52
CA LEU A 442 -19.55 13.30 13.32
C LEU A 442 -20.88 12.94 12.63
N PRO A 443 -20.90 11.92 11.75
CA PRO A 443 -22.10 11.58 10.99
C PRO A 443 -23.27 11.18 11.90
N ALA A 444 -24.48 11.40 11.39
CA ALA A 444 -25.70 10.88 12.00
C ALA A 444 -25.79 9.36 11.79
N ALA A 445 -26.54 8.67 12.66
CA ALA A 445 -26.70 7.21 12.56
C ALA A 445 -27.34 6.76 11.23
N THR A 446 -28.09 7.62 10.55
CA THR A 446 -28.73 7.33 9.26
C THR A 446 -27.78 7.37 8.06
N GLU A 447 -26.58 7.95 8.22
CA GLU A 447 -25.55 8.07 7.18
C GLU A 447 -24.45 7.00 7.32
N ALA A 448 -24.59 6.13 8.31
CA ALA A 448 -23.59 5.14 8.70
C ALA A 448 -23.61 3.89 7.81
N PRO A 449 -22.49 3.52 7.16
CA PRO A 449 -22.35 2.16 6.62
C PRO A 449 -22.19 1.16 7.77
N PRO A 450 -22.71 -0.08 7.63
CA PRO A 450 -22.52 -1.12 8.63
C PRO A 450 -21.03 -1.49 8.76
N ALA A 451 -20.66 -2.07 9.91
CA ALA A 451 -19.32 -2.60 10.08
C ALA A 451 -19.04 -3.72 9.07
N PRO A 452 -17.86 -3.73 8.43
CA PRO A 452 -17.48 -4.80 7.50
C PRO A 452 -17.40 -6.15 8.23
N PRO A 453 -17.72 -7.28 7.57
CA PRO A 453 -17.45 -8.60 8.13
C PRO A 453 -15.95 -8.77 8.39
N PRO A 454 -15.56 -9.62 9.36
CA PRO A 454 -14.15 -9.75 9.78
C PRO A 454 -13.28 -10.48 8.76
N ASP A 455 -13.88 -11.35 7.95
CA ASP A 455 -13.16 -12.14 6.95
C ASP A 455 -12.96 -11.36 5.65
N ALA A 456 -11.88 -11.69 4.95
CA ALA A 456 -11.63 -11.19 3.59
C ALA A 456 -12.77 -11.59 2.63
N ALA A 457 -13.10 -10.69 1.71
CA ALA A 457 -14.01 -11.00 0.60
C ALA A 457 -13.36 -12.02 -0.35
N PRO A 458 -14.17 -12.85 -1.04
CA PRO A 458 -13.68 -13.69 -2.11
C PRO A 458 -12.87 -12.89 -3.15
N THR A 459 -11.79 -13.46 -3.67
CA THR A 459 -10.97 -12.76 -4.68
C THR A 459 -11.75 -12.41 -5.96
N LEU A 460 -12.80 -13.16 -6.28
CA LEU A 460 -13.72 -12.82 -7.37
C LEU A 460 -14.45 -11.48 -7.13
N ASP A 461 -14.94 -11.23 -5.92
CA ASP A 461 -15.64 -9.98 -5.57
C ASP A 461 -14.69 -8.78 -5.70
N ILE A 462 -13.41 -9.00 -5.34
CA ILE A 462 -12.36 -7.99 -5.47
C ILE A 462 -12.01 -7.73 -6.94
N LEU A 463 -12.00 -8.77 -7.78
CA LEU A 463 -11.87 -8.61 -9.23
C LEU A 463 -13.04 -7.79 -9.79
N GLN A 464 -14.28 -8.08 -9.40
CA GLN A 464 -15.45 -7.33 -9.85
C GLN A 464 -15.38 -5.87 -9.42
N MET A 465 -15.02 -5.60 -8.16
CA MET A 465 -14.79 -4.22 -7.67
C MET A 465 -13.69 -3.51 -8.47
N HIS A 466 -12.59 -4.20 -8.77
CA HIS A 466 -11.48 -3.67 -9.58
C HIS A 466 -11.92 -3.32 -11.01
N LEU A 467 -12.58 -4.25 -11.69
CA LEU A 467 -13.03 -4.08 -13.08
C LEU A 467 -14.12 -3.02 -13.21
N ALA A 468 -15.05 -2.95 -12.26
CA ALA A 468 -16.05 -1.87 -12.19
C ALA A 468 -15.39 -0.50 -12.14
N GLY A 469 -14.22 -0.41 -11.51
CA GLY A 469 -13.45 0.83 -11.45
C GLY A 469 -12.71 1.20 -12.74
N ILE A 470 -12.64 0.27 -13.70
CA ILE A 470 -12.12 0.50 -15.05
C ILE A 470 -13.28 0.84 -15.99
N ASP A 471 -14.24 -0.08 -16.10
CA ASP A 471 -15.47 0.04 -16.88
C ASP A 471 -16.50 -0.96 -16.35
N GLU A 472 -17.66 -0.46 -15.88
CA GLU A 472 -18.76 -1.30 -15.39
C GLU A 472 -19.28 -2.28 -16.45
N GLY A 473 -19.13 -1.97 -17.73
CA GLY A 473 -19.54 -2.85 -18.84
C GLY A 473 -18.78 -4.18 -18.87
N ILE A 474 -17.56 -4.24 -18.30
CA ILE A 474 -16.76 -5.48 -18.24
C ILE A 474 -17.43 -6.53 -17.34
N LEU A 475 -18.21 -6.11 -16.34
CA LEU A 475 -18.81 -7.03 -15.36
C LEU A 475 -19.75 -8.05 -16.00
N GLY A 476 -20.34 -7.73 -17.15
CA GLY A 476 -21.18 -8.67 -17.91
C GLY A 476 -20.43 -9.89 -18.46
N GLU A 477 -19.09 -9.84 -18.49
CA GLU A 477 -18.22 -10.93 -18.97
C GLU A 477 -17.56 -11.71 -17.81
N VAL A 478 -17.81 -11.35 -16.55
CA VAL A 478 -17.22 -12.00 -15.37
C VAL A 478 -18.21 -13.02 -14.78
N ASP A 479 -17.88 -14.30 -14.90
CA ASP A 479 -18.70 -15.41 -14.40
C ASP A 479 -18.16 -15.98 -13.07
N PRO A 480 -19.02 -16.47 -12.15
CA PRO A 480 -18.58 -17.14 -10.92
C PRO A 480 -17.58 -18.29 -11.11
N ALA A 481 -17.64 -19.01 -12.24
CA ALA A 481 -16.69 -20.07 -12.58
C ALA A 481 -15.26 -19.53 -12.83
N MET A 482 -15.09 -18.21 -12.97
CA MET A 482 -13.78 -17.56 -13.09
C MET A 482 -13.10 -17.29 -11.75
N ALA A 483 -13.68 -17.70 -10.62
CA ALA A 483 -13.12 -17.44 -9.28
C ALA A 483 -11.64 -17.86 -9.15
N ASP A 484 -11.27 -19.03 -9.68
CA ASP A 484 -9.88 -19.53 -9.66
C ASP A 484 -8.93 -18.71 -10.57
N LEU A 485 -9.46 -17.95 -11.53
CA LEU A 485 -8.71 -17.10 -12.46
C LEU A 485 -8.61 -15.65 -11.99
N ALA A 486 -9.38 -15.27 -10.97
CA ALA A 486 -9.46 -13.89 -10.50
C ALA A 486 -8.11 -13.31 -10.03
N PRO A 487 -7.23 -14.04 -9.31
CA PRO A 487 -5.91 -13.51 -8.94
C PRO A 487 -5.05 -13.15 -10.16
N GLU A 488 -5.08 -14.00 -11.20
CA GLU A 488 -4.33 -13.80 -12.45
C GLU A 488 -4.89 -12.63 -13.26
N LEU A 489 -6.22 -12.49 -13.34
CA LEU A 489 -6.90 -11.37 -14.01
C LEU A 489 -6.59 -10.02 -13.37
N ILE A 490 -6.62 -9.94 -12.03
CA ILE A 490 -6.22 -8.73 -11.29
C ILE A 490 -4.77 -8.40 -11.65
N TRP A 491 -3.86 -9.36 -11.51
CA TRP A 491 -2.44 -9.15 -11.78
C TRP A 491 -2.15 -8.69 -13.22
N LEU A 492 -2.76 -9.33 -14.23
CA LEU A 492 -2.61 -8.93 -15.63
C LEU A 492 -3.18 -7.53 -15.89
N SER A 493 -4.30 -7.17 -15.27
CA SER A 493 -4.87 -5.82 -15.38
C SER A 493 -3.92 -4.73 -14.84
N TYR A 494 -3.30 -4.96 -13.68
CA TYR A 494 -2.30 -4.04 -13.14
C TYR A 494 -1.06 -3.95 -14.04
N ARG A 495 -0.60 -5.07 -14.63
CA ARG A 495 0.53 -5.08 -15.58
C ARG A 495 0.21 -4.35 -16.87
N ALA A 496 -0.97 -4.56 -17.43
CA ALA A 496 -1.43 -3.85 -18.63
C ALA A 496 -1.46 -2.34 -18.39
N ALA A 497 -2.00 -1.92 -17.24
CA ALA A 497 -2.04 -0.53 -16.89
C ALA A 497 -0.61 0.03 -16.67
N ALA A 498 0.25 -0.68 -15.94
CA ALA A 498 1.63 -0.28 -15.74
C ALA A 498 2.33 0.00 -17.09
N ARG A 499 2.21 -0.93 -18.07
CA ARG A 499 2.71 -0.76 -19.45
C ARG A 499 2.24 0.53 -20.10
N GLN A 500 0.95 0.79 -20.05
CA GLN A 500 0.36 2.01 -20.59
C GLN A 500 1.01 3.25 -19.94
N ARG A 501 1.20 3.23 -18.62
CA ARG A 501 1.82 4.36 -17.90
C ARG A 501 3.26 4.61 -18.33
N ALA A 502 4.10 3.60 -18.54
CA ALA A 502 5.47 3.88 -19.00
C ALA A 502 5.50 4.41 -20.44
N LEU A 503 4.60 3.94 -21.30
CA LEU A 503 4.47 4.49 -22.65
C LEU A 503 4.09 5.98 -22.61
N GLU A 504 3.13 6.36 -21.76
CA GLU A 504 2.75 7.75 -21.53
C GLU A 504 3.93 8.58 -20.98
N SER A 505 4.60 8.10 -19.93
CA SER A 505 5.76 8.79 -19.35
C SER A 505 6.92 8.94 -20.33
N LEU A 506 7.14 7.96 -21.21
CA LEU A 506 8.16 8.04 -22.25
C LEU A 506 7.80 9.11 -23.30
N ALA A 507 6.53 9.14 -23.74
CA ALA A 507 6.05 10.14 -24.68
C ALA A 507 6.18 11.57 -24.13
N GLU A 508 5.87 11.76 -22.84
CA GLU A 508 6.07 13.04 -22.14
C GLU A 508 7.55 13.45 -22.08
N ALA A 509 8.45 12.52 -21.75
CA ALA A 509 9.89 12.77 -21.70
C ALA A 509 10.46 13.15 -23.08
N VAL A 510 10.05 12.45 -24.14
CA VAL A 510 10.45 12.75 -25.53
C VAL A 510 9.94 14.12 -25.99
N ALA A 511 8.70 14.47 -25.64
CA ALA A 511 8.10 15.75 -26.01
C ALA A 511 8.72 16.95 -25.26
N GLY A 512 9.27 16.73 -24.06
CA GLY A 512 9.79 17.78 -23.18
C GLY A 512 11.21 18.27 -23.47
N THR A 513 11.95 17.69 -24.42
CA THR A 513 13.39 17.99 -24.68
C THR A 513 14.32 17.86 -23.45
N GLU A 514 13.92 17.11 -22.43
CA GLU A 514 14.70 16.91 -21.20
C GLU A 514 15.14 15.46 -21.01
N ALA A 515 16.42 15.21 -21.30
CA ALA A 515 17.39 14.36 -20.58
C ALA A 515 18.24 13.48 -21.53
N PRO A 516 19.58 13.62 -21.55
CA PRO A 516 20.45 12.61 -22.16
C PRO A 516 20.29 11.28 -21.41
N GLY A 517 20.02 10.19 -22.13
CA GLY A 517 19.90 8.84 -21.56
C GLY A 517 18.49 8.23 -21.54
N VAL A 518 17.45 8.97 -21.98
CA VAL A 518 16.11 8.39 -22.14
C VAL A 518 16.07 7.54 -23.43
N PRO A 519 15.66 6.26 -23.37
CA PRO A 519 15.62 5.40 -24.56
C PRO A 519 14.57 5.92 -25.57
N ALA A 520 14.86 5.82 -26.88
CA ALA A 520 13.96 6.32 -27.92
C ALA A 520 12.63 5.52 -28.04
N ALA A 521 12.59 4.32 -27.46
CA ALA A 521 11.42 3.46 -27.37
C ALA A 521 11.50 2.61 -26.11
N MET A 522 10.34 2.19 -25.58
CA MET A 522 10.33 1.16 -24.57
C MET A 522 10.94 -0.12 -25.16
N PRO A 523 11.78 -0.84 -24.42
CA PRO A 523 12.27 -2.11 -24.89
C PRO A 523 11.13 -3.12 -25.07
N PRO A 524 11.29 -4.11 -25.95
CA PRO A 524 10.29 -5.15 -26.10
C PRO A 524 10.13 -5.92 -24.80
N ALA A 525 8.89 -6.15 -24.38
CA ALA A 525 8.61 -7.09 -23.29
C ALA A 525 9.20 -8.47 -23.65
N VAL A 526 9.76 -9.18 -22.66
CA VAL A 526 10.17 -10.58 -22.86
C VAL A 526 8.99 -11.36 -23.42
N ALA A 527 9.23 -12.03 -24.54
CA ALA A 527 8.22 -12.86 -25.19
C ALA A 527 7.65 -13.88 -24.18
N GLY A 528 6.33 -13.80 -23.93
CA GLY A 528 5.64 -14.69 -23.00
C GLY A 528 5.38 -14.13 -21.60
N ALA A 529 6.02 -13.03 -21.19
CA ALA A 529 5.93 -12.52 -19.81
C ALA A 529 4.53 -12.02 -19.38
N ASP A 530 3.65 -11.76 -20.34
CA ASP A 530 2.27 -11.32 -20.14
C ASP A 530 1.26 -12.31 -20.71
N GLN A 531 1.70 -13.51 -21.09
CA GLN A 531 0.77 -14.50 -21.61
C GLN A 531 -0.09 -15.02 -20.46
N PRO A 532 -1.43 -15.08 -20.65
CA PRO A 532 -2.28 -15.75 -19.71
C PRO A 532 -1.96 -17.24 -19.70
N THR A 533 -2.30 -17.90 -18.60
CA THR A 533 -2.34 -19.35 -18.54
C THR A 533 -3.32 -19.91 -19.58
N GLU A 534 -3.13 -21.15 -20.01
CA GLU A 534 -4.03 -21.75 -21.02
C GLU A 534 -5.49 -21.78 -20.57
N ALA A 535 -5.74 -21.96 -19.27
CA ALA A 535 -7.07 -21.88 -18.69
C ALA A 535 -7.69 -20.49 -18.90
N LEU A 536 -6.96 -19.43 -18.56
CA LEU A 536 -7.43 -18.06 -18.74
C LEU A 536 -7.55 -17.69 -20.23
N ALA A 537 -6.59 -18.07 -21.06
CA ALA A 537 -6.61 -17.85 -22.51
C ALA A 537 -7.88 -18.41 -23.16
N ARG A 538 -8.38 -19.56 -22.68
CA ARG A 538 -9.62 -20.16 -23.19
C ARG A 538 -10.85 -19.32 -22.86
N VAL A 539 -10.92 -18.80 -21.63
CA VAL A 539 -12.02 -17.95 -21.16
C VAL A 539 -12.03 -16.60 -21.89
N LEU A 540 -10.86 -15.98 -22.06
CA LEU A 540 -10.73 -14.67 -22.70
C LEU A 540 -11.08 -14.65 -24.20
N ARG A 541 -11.23 -15.81 -24.87
CA ARG A 541 -11.67 -15.83 -26.28
C ARG A 541 -13.10 -15.34 -26.46
N ASP A 542 -13.95 -15.59 -25.47
CA ASP A 542 -15.37 -15.27 -25.50
C ASP A 542 -15.71 -14.04 -24.63
N ALA A 543 -14.69 -13.35 -24.11
CA ALA A 543 -14.79 -12.20 -23.21
C ALA A 543 -13.89 -11.04 -23.69
N PRO A 544 -14.25 -10.37 -24.81
CA PRO A 544 -13.41 -9.35 -25.44
C PRO A 544 -13.19 -8.10 -24.58
N ALA A 545 -14.17 -7.64 -23.79
CA ALA A 545 -13.99 -6.48 -22.92
C ALA A 545 -13.05 -6.80 -21.75
N LEU A 546 -13.21 -7.97 -21.13
CA LEU A 546 -12.33 -8.46 -20.08
C LEU A 546 -10.91 -8.66 -20.61
N ARG A 547 -10.78 -9.24 -21.81
CA ARG A 547 -9.50 -9.42 -22.50
C ARG A 547 -8.78 -8.09 -22.73
N ALA A 548 -9.50 -7.07 -23.18
CA ALA A 548 -8.95 -5.72 -23.34
C ALA A 548 -8.52 -5.11 -21.99
N ALA A 549 -9.31 -5.30 -20.93
CA ALA A 549 -9.01 -4.78 -19.59
C ALA A 549 -7.76 -5.38 -18.94
N VAL A 550 -7.31 -6.54 -19.41
CA VAL A 550 -6.06 -7.19 -19.02
C VAL A 550 -4.95 -7.05 -20.06
N GLY A 551 -5.18 -6.25 -21.11
CA GLY A 551 -4.18 -5.87 -22.11
C GLY A 551 -3.77 -6.99 -23.07
N LEU A 552 -4.72 -7.83 -23.50
CA LEU A 552 -4.50 -9.01 -24.36
C LEU A 552 -5.27 -9.02 -25.68
#